data_AF-A0A2E8J2H4-F1
#
_entry.id   AF-A0A2E8J2H4-F1
#
_cell.length_a   1.000
_cell.length_b   1.000
_cell.length_c   1.000
_cell.angle_alpha   90.00
_cell.angle_beta   90.00
_cell.angle_gamma   90.00
#
_symmetry.space_group_name_H-M   'P 1'
#
loop_
_entity.id
_entity.type
_entity.pdbx_description
1 polymer ?
#
loop_
_entity_poly.entity_id
_entity_poly.type
_entity_poly.pdbx_seq_one_letter_code
_entity_poly.pdbx_strand_id
1 'polypeptide(L)'
;MTTEQVAAQNTTQLEEQAKIAAKNVLTLVSSSLAQYVSPPHDCESARTIANWVQAPGMCKLNFTRETSHDYLCADNGESRQIKATSRVSINLAEDIAEIAGIRHSPDGWASLTLVLADDLQSTTAGDYKTNRWLITANESRLEDLQQLAGSLMTLVDYCHSS
;
A
#
# COMPACT_ATOMS: atom_id res chain seq x y z
N MET A 1 -33.99 23.40 9.57
CA MET A 1 -33.20 22.27 10.10
C MET A 1 -32.59 22.72 11.42
N THR A 2 -32.70 21.90 12.46
CA THR A 2 -32.02 22.15 13.74
C THR A 2 -30.54 21.73 13.63
N THR A 3 -29.69 22.26 14.49
CA THR A 3 -28.25 21.95 14.54
C THR A 3 -27.97 20.45 14.67
N GLU A 4 -28.84 19.72 15.39
CA GLU A 4 -28.78 18.27 15.57
C GLU A 4 -29.09 17.49 14.28
N GLN A 5 -30.03 17.98 13.45
CA GLN A 5 -30.36 17.34 12.17
C GLN A 5 -29.21 17.47 11.16
N VAL A 6 -28.52 18.61 11.17
CA VAL A 6 -27.35 18.83 10.31
C VAL A 6 -26.17 17.94 10.76
N ALA A 7 -25.94 17.81 12.06
CA ALA A 7 -24.91 16.92 12.60
C ALA A 7 -25.16 15.44 12.27
N ALA A 8 -26.40 14.97 12.42
CA ALA A 8 -26.78 13.59 12.09
C ALA A 8 -26.68 13.28 10.59
N GLN A 9 -27.04 14.25 9.74
CA GLN A 9 -26.93 14.11 8.29
C GLN A 9 -25.47 14.08 7.81
N ASN A 10 -24.62 14.94 8.39
CA ASN A 10 -23.17 14.93 8.12
C ASN A 10 -22.50 13.63 8.56
N THR A 11 -22.89 13.08 9.72
CA THR A 11 -22.36 11.81 10.23
C THR A 11 -22.70 10.64 9.29
N THR A 12 -23.95 10.57 8.84
CA THR A 12 -24.41 9.56 7.87
C THR A 12 -23.65 9.66 6.54
N GLN A 13 -23.39 10.88 6.07
CA GLN A 13 -22.66 11.10 4.81
C GLN A 13 -21.19 10.68 4.90
N LEU A 14 -20.53 10.98 6.02
CA LEU A 14 -19.16 10.55 6.32
C LEU A 14 -19.04 9.02 6.36
N GLU A 15 -20.00 8.34 7.01
CA GLU A 15 -20.02 6.89 7.09
C GLU A 15 -20.19 6.23 5.71
N GLU A 16 -21.05 6.77 4.85
CA GLU A 16 -21.23 6.24 3.49
C GLU A 16 -19.98 6.43 2.63
N GLN A 17 -19.32 7.59 2.73
CA GLN A 17 -18.04 7.84 2.05
C GLN A 17 -16.95 6.87 2.51
N ALA A 18 -16.88 6.59 3.81
CA ALA A 18 -15.94 5.61 4.36
C ALA A 18 -16.23 4.19 3.86
N LYS A 19 -17.51 3.78 3.76
CA LYS A 19 -17.88 2.47 3.17
C LYS A 19 -17.45 2.34 1.72
N ILE A 20 -17.67 3.38 0.91
CA ILE A 20 -17.24 3.42 -0.49
C ILE A 20 -15.70 3.34 -0.57
N ALA A 21 -15.00 4.11 0.26
CA ALA A 21 -13.55 4.11 0.30
C ALA A 21 -12.97 2.74 0.70
N ALA A 22 -13.52 2.09 1.74
CA ALA A 22 -13.12 0.73 2.13
C ALA A 22 -13.30 -0.27 0.99
N LYS A 23 -14.44 -0.21 0.29
CA LYS A 23 -14.70 -1.06 -0.88
C LYS A 23 -13.70 -0.82 -2.01
N ASN A 24 -13.36 0.45 -2.28
CA ASN A 24 -12.38 0.79 -3.31
C ASN A 24 -11.00 0.25 -2.96
N VAL A 25 -10.54 0.41 -1.71
CA VAL A 25 -9.24 -0.13 -1.26
C VAL A 25 -9.20 -1.65 -1.47
N LEU A 26 -10.22 -2.37 -1.00
CA LEU A 26 -10.32 -3.82 -1.18
C LEU A 26 -10.27 -4.21 -2.65
N THR A 27 -11.04 -3.52 -3.49
CA THR A 27 -11.15 -3.84 -4.92
C THR A 27 -9.83 -3.60 -5.64
N LEU A 28 -9.22 -2.41 -5.48
CA LEU A 28 -8.01 -2.02 -6.19
C LEU A 28 -6.83 -2.92 -5.81
N VAL A 29 -6.60 -3.14 -4.51
CA VAL A 29 -5.49 -3.96 -4.02
C VAL A 29 -5.67 -5.44 -4.35
N SER A 30 -6.91 -5.94 -4.42
CA SER A 30 -7.19 -7.34 -4.79
C SER A 30 -7.30 -7.58 -6.29
N SER A 31 -7.18 -6.54 -7.12
CA SER A 31 -7.28 -6.65 -8.58
C SER A 31 -6.15 -5.93 -9.30
N SER A 32 -6.34 -4.66 -9.69
CA SER A 32 -5.42 -3.91 -10.53
C SER A 32 -4.05 -3.66 -9.90
N LEU A 33 -3.96 -3.66 -8.58
CA LEU A 33 -2.74 -3.43 -7.79
C LEU A 33 -2.28 -4.70 -7.02
N ALA A 34 -2.89 -5.86 -7.32
CA ALA A 34 -2.59 -7.12 -6.63
C ALA A 34 -1.17 -7.62 -6.91
N GLN A 35 -0.63 -7.31 -8.09
CA GLN A 35 0.71 -7.74 -8.47
C GLN A 35 1.36 -6.75 -9.43
N TYR A 36 2.64 -6.49 -9.19
CA TYR A 36 3.55 -5.86 -10.13
C TYR A 36 4.73 -6.79 -10.38
N VAL A 37 5.15 -6.92 -11.64
CA VAL A 37 6.31 -7.69 -12.04
C VAL A 37 7.24 -6.75 -12.79
N SER A 38 8.39 -6.43 -12.20
CA SER A 38 9.41 -5.69 -12.92
C SER A 38 10.07 -6.62 -13.96
N PRO A 39 10.43 -6.11 -15.14
CA PRO A 39 11.27 -6.86 -16.06
C PRO A 39 12.62 -7.23 -15.41
N PRO A 40 13.22 -8.37 -15.77
CA PRO A 40 14.62 -8.64 -15.43
C PRO A 40 15.55 -7.56 -16.00
N HIS A 41 16.62 -7.25 -15.28
CA HIS A 41 17.71 -6.39 -15.74
C HIS A 41 19.04 -7.15 -15.65
N ASP A 42 20.06 -6.76 -16.41
CA ASP A 42 21.43 -7.33 -16.52
C ASP A 42 21.84 -8.42 -15.52
N CYS A 43 21.70 -8.18 -14.22
CA CYS A 43 22.06 -9.12 -13.16
C CYS A 43 21.01 -9.24 -12.03
N GLU A 44 19.78 -8.77 -12.26
CA GLU A 44 18.62 -8.92 -11.37
C GLU A 44 17.50 -9.70 -12.10
N SER A 45 17.04 -10.79 -11.49
CA SER A 45 15.85 -11.50 -11.98
C SER A 45 14.62 -10.61 -11.91
N ALA A 46 13.58 -10.89 -12.70
CA ALA A 46 12.28 -10.21 -12.56
C ALA A 46 11.86 -10.14 -11.09
N ARG A 47 11.55 -8.93 -10.61
CA ARG A 47 11.09 -8.71 -9.25
C ARG A 47 9.57 -8.77 -9.24
N THR A 48 9.02 -9.75 -8.56
CA THR A 48 7.57 -9.83 -8.33
C THR A 48 7.24 -9.15 -7.01
N ILE A 49 6.25 -8.26 -7.02
CA ILE A 49 5.68 -7.61 -5.85
C ILE A 49 4.19 -7.93 -5.85
N ALA A 50 3.74 -8.75 -4.91
CA ALA A 50 2.34 -9.08 -4.72
C ALA A 50 1.81 -8.37 -3.47
N ASN A 51 0.58 -7.87 -3.53
CA ASN A 51 -0.11 -7.16 -2.46
C ASN A 51 -1.45 -7.82 -2.18
N TRP A 52 -1.85 -7.82 -0.91
CA TRP A 52 -3.14 -8.26 -0.44
C TRP A 52 -3.64 -7.30 0.62
N VAL A 53 -4.96 -7.28 0.77
CA VAL A 53 -5.62 -6.55 1.84
C VAL A 53 -6.75 -7.41 2.40
N GLN A 54 -6.90 -7.37 3.72
CA GLN A 54 -8.04 -7.93 4.43
C GLN A 54 -8.75 -6.81 5.17
N ALA A 55 -10.08 -6.86 5.26
CA ALA A 55 -10.86 -5.88 6.00
C ALA A 55 -11.63 -6.54 7.16
N PRO A 56 -10.98 -6.77 8.32
CA PRO A 56 -11.67 -7.12 9.56
C PRO A 56 -12.72 -6.09 10.00
N GLY A 57 -12.59 -4.83 9.58
CA GLY A 57 -13.55 -3.76 9.82
C GLY A 57 -13.23 -2.50 9.01
N MET A 58 -14.12 -1.51 9.03
CA MET A 58 -13.96 -0.29 8.23
C MET A 58 -12.67 0.49 8.55
N CYS A 59 -12.32 0.57 9.83
CA CYS A 59 -11.06 1.17 10.31
C CYS A 59 -9.93 0.18 10.54
N LYS A 60 -10.13 -1.09 10.16
CA LYS A 60 -9.13 -2.15 10.32
C LYS A 60 -8.93 -2.81 8.98
N LEU A 61 -8.04 -2.21 8.17
CA LEU A 61 -7.56 -2.80 6.93
C LEU A 61 -6.15 -3.32 7.17
N ASN A 62 -5.93 -4.60 6.91
CA ASN A 62 -4.65 -5.29 7.08
C ASN A 62 -4.01 -5.50 5.72
N PHE A 63 -2.92 -4.77 5.45
CA PHE A 63 -2.14 -4.96 4.23
C PHE A 63 -1.13 -6.08 4.41
N THR A 64 -0.88 -6.84 3.34
CA THR A 64 0.25 -7.76 3.26
C THR A 64 0.88 -7.61 1.89
N ARG A 65 2.19 -7.75 1.82
CA ARG A 65 2.98 -7.70 0.59
C ARG A 65 3.96 -8.83 0.66
N GLU A 66 4.27 -9.35 -0.50
CA GLU A 66 5.34 -10.29 -0.73
C GLU A 66 6.16 -9.73 -1.87
N THR A 67 7.47 -9.65 -1.69
CA THR A 67 8.39 -9.32 -2.77
C THR A 67 9.29 -10.50 -2.96
N SER A 68 9.40 -11.00 -4.18
CA SER A 68 10.28 -12.10 -4.56
C SER A 68 11.15 -11.73 -5.75
N HIS A 69 12.39 -12.17 -5.70
CA HIS A 69 13.38 -12.19 -6.76
C HIS A 69 14.35 -13.32 -6.43
N ASP A 70 15.05 -13.84 -7.43
CA ASP A 70 15.97 -14.96 -7.28
C ASP A 70 17.43 -14.53 -7.39
N TYR A 71 17.77 -13.45 -8.10
CA TYR A 71 19.16 -13.03 -8.33
C TYR A 71 19.33 -11.51 -8.21
N LEU A 72 20.50 -11.07 -7.71
CA LEU A 72 20.98 -9.67 -7.70
C LEU A 72 22.48 -9.58 -8.07
N CYS A 73 22.96 -8.38 -8.42
CA CYS A 73 24.38 -8.11 -8.61
C CYS A 73 25.14 -8.18 -7.28
N ALA A 74 26.24 -8.94 -7.22
CA ALA A 74 27.27 -8.67 -6.22
C ALA A 74 28.11 -7.44 -6.60
N ASP A 75 28.94 -6.95 -5.67
CA ASP A 75 29.84 -5.81 -5.90
C ASP A 75 30.80 -6.02 -7.10
N ASN A 76 31.04 -7.27 -7.52
CA ASN A 76 31.87 -7.63 -8.67
C ASN A 76 31.08 -7.84 -9.98
N GLY A 77 29.76 -7.60 -9.98
CA GLY A 77 28.89 -7.79 -11.15
C GLY A 77 28.45 -9.24 -11.42
N GLU A 78 28.81 -10.19 -10.57
CA GLU A 78 28.33 -11.58 -10.69
C GLU A 78 26.91 -11.72 -10.14
N SER A 79 26.06 -12.52 -10.81
CA SER A 79 24.71 -12.83 -10.31
C SER A 79 24.79 -13.69 -9.05
N ARG A 80 24.15 -13.23 -7.97
CA ARG A 80 24.04 -13.95 -6.69
C ARG A 80 22.61 -14.35 -6.41
N GLN A 81 22.39 -15.62 -6.06
CA GLN A 81 21.07 -16.10 -5.70
C GLN A 81 20.65 -15.55 -4.33
N ILE A 82 19.52 -14.84 -4.26
CA ILE A 82 18.96 -14.28 -3.03
C ILE A 82 17.46 -14.47 -3.08
N LYS A 83 16.93 -15.45 -2.34
CA LYS A 83 15.47 -15.54 -2.12
C LYS A 83 15.10 -14.59 -0.99
N ALA A 84 14.59 -13.40 -1.34
CA ALA A 84 14.02 -12.48 -0.36
C ALA A 84 12.49 -12.64 -0.31
N THR A 85 11.92 -12.57 0.88
CA THR A 85 10.47 -12.42 1.09
C THR A 85 10.26 -11.48 2.26
N SER A 86 9.64 -10.33 1.99
CA SER A 86 9.19 -9.38 3.01
C SER A 86 7.72 -9.59 3.25
N ARG A 87 7.27 -9.56 4.52
CA ARG A 87 5.85 -9.53 4.92
C ARG A 87 5.69 -8.58 6.09
N VAL A 88 4.64 -7.76 6.07
CA VAL A 88 4.22 -6.96 7.22
C VAL A 88 2.70 -6.88 7.20
N SER A 89 2.10 -6.72 8.38
CA SER A 89 0.67 -6.47 8.55
C SER A 89 0.52 -5.06 9.09
N ILE A 90 -0.24 -4.22 8.37
CA ILE A 90 -0.44 -2.80 8.70
C ILE A 90 -1.91 -2.59 8.95
N ASN A 91 -2.29 -2.10 10.14
CA ASN A 91 -3.62 -1.60 10.47
C ASN A 91 -3.70 -0.10 10.12
N LEU A 92 -4.55 0.24 9.14
CA LEU A 92 -4.70 1.61 8.64
C LEU A 92 -4.88 2.68 9.74
N ALA A 93 -5.66 2.38 10.78
CA ALA A 93 -6.02 3.38 11.79
C ALA A 93 -4.95 3.60 12.88
N GLU A 94 -4.03 2.65 13.05
CA GLU A 94 -3.06 2.66 14.15
C GLU A 94 -1.64 2.85 13.63
N ASP A 95 -1.35 2.28 12.45
CA ASP A 95 0.02 2.06 12.01
C ASP A 95 0.45 2.98 10.87
N ILE A 96 -0.44 3.78 10.29
CA ILE A 96 -0.09 4.73 9.22
C ILE A 96 0.15 6.11 9.81
N ALA A 97 1.41 6.56 9.74
CA ALA A 97 1.80 7.91 10.10
C ALA A 97 1.50 8.91 8.99
N GLU A 98 1.72 8.51 7.73
CA GLU A 98 1.51 9.38 6.56
C GLU A 98 1.19 8.54 5.31
N ILE A 99 0.24 9.01 4.49
CA ILE A 99 0.10 8.54 3.11
C ILE A 99 0.92 9.48 2.23
N ALA A 100 2.15 9.06 1.93
CA ALA A 100 3.04 9.85 1.08
C ALA A 100 2.62 9.74 -0.40
N GLY A 101 2.87 10.80 -1.17
CA GLY A 101 2.44 10.91 -2.56
C GLY A 101 2.99 9.82 -3.49
N ILE A 102 2.45 9.78 -4.71
CA ILE A 102 2.85 8.82 -5.75
C ILE A 102 4.19 9.26 -6.35
N ARG A 103 5.13 8.32 -6.42
CA ARG A 103 6.42 8.50 -7.09
C ARG A 103 6.40 7.80 -8.44
N HIS A 104 7.06 8.42 -9.41
CA HIS A 104 7.23 7.91 -10.76
C HIS A 104 8.68 7.49 -10.96
N SER A 105 8.87 6.40 -11.68
CA SER A 105 10.18 5.94 -12.12
C SER A 105 10.37 6.23 -13.60
N PRO A 106 11.58 6.60 -14.04
CA PRO A 106 11.91 6.66 -15.46
C PRO A 106 11.74 5.30 -16.17
N ASP A 107 11.68 4.19 -15.42
CA ASP A 107 11.56 2.83 -15.95
C ASP A 107 10.09 2.38 -16.15
N GLY A 108 9.12 3.32 -16.15
CA GLY A 108 7.73 3.03 -16.51
C GLY A 108 6.88 2.41 -15.39
N TRP A 109 7.28 2.59 -14.13
CA TRP A 109 6.49 2.18 -12.96
C TRP A 109 6.20 3.36 -12.02
N ALA A 110 5.14 3.21 -11.22
CA ALA A 110 4.75 4.16 -10.20
C ALA A 110 4.51 3.44 -8.86
N SER A 111 4.64 4.17 -7.75
CA SER A 111 4.39 3.61 -6.42
C SER A 111 3.73 4.62 -5.47
N LEU A 112 2.69 4.17 -4.79
CA LEU A 112 2.15 4.84 -3.61
C LEU A 112 2.98 4.43 -2.38
N THR A 113 3.41 5.40 -1.57
CA THR A 113 4.13 5.13 -0.32
C THR A 113 3.21 5.31 0.88
N LEU A 114 3.12 4.31 1.76
CA LEU A 114 2.55 4.48 3.10
C LEU A 114 3.73 4.54 4.08
N VAL A 115 3.83 5.63 4.84
CA VAL A 115 4.79 5.75 5.95
C VAL A 115 4.11 5.19 7.19
N LEU A 116 4.75 4.19 7.77
CA LEU A 116 4.31 3.49 8.95
C LEU A 116 4.83 4.20 10.21
N ALA A 117 4.13 4.00 11.31
CA ALA A 117 4.63 4.41 12.63
C ALA A 117 6.01 3.76 12.92
N ASP A 118 6.88 4.48 13.63
CA ASP A 118 8.29 4.11 13.80
C ASP A 118 8.50 2.77 14.54
N ASP A 119 7.52 2.36 15.34
CA ASP A 119 7.46 1.09 16.06
C ASP A 119 6.96 -0.08 15.18
N LEU A 120 6.18 0.20 14.13
CA LEU A 120 5.78 -0.79 13.12
C LEU A 120 6.74 -0.78 11.92
N GLN A 121 7.89 -1.44 12.09
CA GLN A 121 8.85 -1.63 11.00
C GLN A 121 8.57 -2.93 10.24
N SER A 122 8.63 -2.90 8.90
CA SER A 122 8.54 -4.13 8.12
C SER A 122 9.75 -5.02 8.40
N THR A 123 9.52 -6.27 8.80
CA THR A 123 10.58 -7.23 9.09
C THR A 123 10.84 -8.14 7.88
N THR A 124 12.06 -8.11 7.35
CA THR A 124 12.58 -9.08 6.38
C THR A 124 13.43 -10.14 7.08
N ALA A 125 13.52 -11.33 6.50
CA ALA A 125 14.67 -12.20 6.75
C ALA A 125 15.90 -11.56 6.07
N GLY A 126 16.86 -11.03 6.84
CA GLY A 126 18.12 -10.46 6.32
C GLY A 126 18.30 -8.93 6.37
N ASP A 127 17.80 -8.26 7.41
CA ASP A 127 18.25 -6.93 7.88
C ASP A 127 18.13 -5.71 6.94
N TYR A 128 16.93 -5.43 6.40
CA TYR A 128 16.58 -4.04 6.08
C TYR A 128 15.22 -3.68 6.67
N LYS A 129 15.24 -3.10 7.87
CA LYS A 129 14.05 -2.55 8.52
C LYS A 129 13.68 -1.24 7.84
N THR A 130 12.42 -1.12 7.44
CA THR A 130 11.88 0.11 6.84
C THR A 130 10.52 0.40 7.42
N ASN A 131 10.25 1.67 7.72
CA ASN A 131 8.92 2.18 8.06
C ASN A 131 8.15 2.62 6.79
N ARG A 132 8.58 2.19 5.60
CA ARG A 132 7.93 2.55 4.33
C ARG A 132 7.36 1.32 3.66
N TRP A 133 6.05 1.36 3.45
CA TRP A 133 5.32 0.41 2.64
C TRP A 133 5.11 0.99 1.23
N LEU A 134 5.24 0.15 0.21
CA LEU A 134 5.09 0.56 -1.19
C LEU A 134 4.09 -0.33 -1.90
N ILE A 135 3.08 0.28 -2.50
CA ILE A 135 2.18 -0.37 -3.45
C ILE A 135 2.64 0.09 -4.83
N THR A 136 3.38 -0.78 -5.51
CA THR A 136 3.98 -0.53 -6.83
C THR A 136 3.09 -1.07 -7.94
N ALA A 137 2.98 -0.33 -9.04
CA ALA A 137 2.28 -0.75 -10.24
C ALA A 137 2.94 -0.19 -11.51
N ASN A 138 2.55 -0.70 -12.67
CA ASN A 138 2.91 -0.10 -13.96
C ASN A 138 2.31 1.32 -14.08
N GLU A 139 2.93 2.20 -14.84
CA GLU A 139 2.38 3.56 -15.07
C GLU A 139 0.99 3.57 -15.68
N SER A 140 0.62 2.53 -16.45
CA SER A 140 -0.74 2.35 -16.96
C SER A 140 -1.80 2.16 -15.87
N ARG A 141 -1.40 1.98 -14.61
CA ARG A 141 -2.24 1.84 -13.41
C ARG A 141 -2.13 3.05 -12.48
N LEU A 142 -1.65 4.20 -12.99
CA LEU A 142 -1.53 5.42 -12.20
C LEU A 142 -2.87 5.88 -11.62
N GLU A 143 -3.94 5.86 -12.41
CA GLU A 143 -5.29 6.24 -11.96
C GLU A 143 -5.77 5.34 -10.81
N ASP A 144 -5.49 4.03 -10.90
CA ASP A 144 -5.78 3.07 -9.83
C ASP A 144 -5.00 3.40 -8.54
N LEU A 145 -3.73 3.79 -8.66
CA LEU A 145 -2.93 4.26 -7.51
C LEU A 145 -3.46 5.57 -6.91
N GLN A 146 -3.91 6.52 -7.74
CA GLN A 146 -4.49 7.78 -7.30
C GLN A 146 -5.83 7.55 -6.57
N GLN A 147 -6.69 6.71 -7.13
CA GLN A 147 -7.95 6.33 -6.50
C GLN A 147 -7.73 5.59 -5.18
N LEU A 148 -6.71 4.74 -5.11
CA LEU A 148 -6.30 4.08 -3.88
C LEU A 148 -5.88 5.12 -2.83
N ALA A 149 -5.00 6.07 -3.19
CA ALA A 149 -4.54 7.11 -2.27
C ALA A 149 -5.70 7.93 -1.69
N GLY A 150 -6.62 8.40 -2.54
CA GLY A 150 -7.79 9.16 -2.09
C GLY A 150 -8.74 8.35 -1.19
N SER A 151 -8.90 7.06 -1.48
CA SER A 151 -9.72 6.17 -0.64
C SER A 151 -9.08 5.93 0.73
N LEU A 152 -7.75 5.75 0.77
CA LEU A 152 -7.02 5.59 2.03
C LEU A 152 -7.09 6.86 2.88
N MET A 153 -6.93 8.06 2.29
CA MET A 153 -7.06 9.32 3.01
C MET A 153 -8.46 9.47 3.62
N THR A 154 -9.51 9.19 2.84
CA THR A 154 -10.90 9.24 3.31
C THR A 154 -11.13 8.33 4.51
N LEU A 155 -10.56 7.12 4.50
CA LEU A 155 -10.66 6.19 5.62
C LEU A 155 -9.89 6.66 6.85
N VAL A 156 -8.67 7.16 6.68
CA VAL A 156 -7.87 7.70 7.78
C VAL A 156 -8.60 8.86 8.46
N ASP A 157 -9.13 9.80 7.67
CA ASP A 157 -9.90 10.95 8.19
C ASP A 157 -11.17 10.50 8.93
N TYR A 158 -11.90 9.52 8.39
CA TYR A 158 -13.07 8.96 9.05
C TYR A 158 -12.70 8.27 10.38
N CYS A 159 -11.66 7.46 10.39
CA CYS A 159 -11.26 6.69 11.57
C CYS A 159 -10.67 7.54 12.70
N HIS A 160 -10.10 8.71 12.37
CA HIS A 160 -9.67 9.69 13.37
C HIS A 160 -10.78 10.60 13.90
N SER A 161 -11.89 10.73 13.17
CA SER A 161 -13.03 11.58 13.56
C SER A 161 -14.16 10.83 14.26
N SER A 162 -14.07 9.50 14.32
CA SER A 162 -15.08 8.59 14.88
C SER A 162 -14.81 8.17 16.33
#